data_AF-A0A1B2EKX6-F1
#
_entry.id   AF-A0A1B2EKX6-F1
#
_cell.length_a   1.000
_cell.length_b   1.000
_cell.length_c   1.000
_cell.angle_alpha   90.00
_cell.angle_beta   90.00
_cell.angle_gamma   90.00
#
_symmetry.space_group_name_H-M   'P 1'
#
loop_
_entity.id
_entity.type
_entity.pdbx_description
1 polymer ?
#
loop_
_entity_poly.entity_id
_entity_poly.type
_entity_poly.pdbx_seq_one_letter_code
_entity_poly.pdbx_strand_id
1 'polypeptide(L)'
;MTAAHDFDEMVDLLALSRPVERAGGSAMACKIATLPLRDAVALVVEEWADDKFRQLSAVIVRRSGPAIRSLEEIKRLYATAEPTMA
;
A
#
# COMPACT_ATOMS: atom_id res chain seq x y z
N MET A 1 6.60 3.30 -20.60
CA MET A 1 5.29 2.65 -20.72
C MET A 1 4.75 2.49 -19.32
N THR A 2 3.88 3.40 -18.87
CA THR A 2 3.10 3.20 -17.65
C THR A 2 2.07 2.12 -17.98
N ALA A 3 2.28 0.90 -17.48
CA ALA A 3 1.19 -0.07 -17.46
C ALA A 3 0.05 0.59 -16.68
N ALA A 4 -1.09 0.85 -17.33
CA ALA A 4 -2.26 1.36 -16.65
C ALA A 4 -2.57 0.36 -15.52
N HIS A 5 -2.46 0.81 -14.28
CA HIS A 5 -2.78 -0.03 -13.15
C HIS A 5 -4.28 -0.32 -13.19
N ASP A 6 -4.66 -1.58 -13.12
CA ASP A 6 -6.05 -1.97 -12.96
C ASP A 6 -6.46 -1.65 -11.51
N PHE A 7 -7.27 -0.62 -11.33
CA PHE A 7 -7.70 -0.14 -10.01
C PHE A 7 -8.70 -1.08 -9.34
N ASP A 8 -9.35 -1.96 -10.10
CA ASP A 8 -10.28 -2.97 -9.61
C ASP A 8 -9.56 -4.31 -9.30
N GLU A 9 -8.24 -4.38 -9.56
CA GLU A 9 -7.42 -5.54 -9.20
C GLU A 9 -7.46 -5.77 -7.68
N MET A 10 -7.83 -6.99 -7.26
CA MET A 10 -7.77 -7.39 -5.85
C MET A 10 -6.31 -7.58 -5.41
N VAL A 11 -5.87 -6.74 -4.48
CA VAL A 11 -4.49 -6.71 -3.97
C VAL A 11 -4.45 -7.02 -2.48
N ASP A 12 -3.31 -7.50 -2.01
CA ASP A 12 -3.05 -7.68 -0.58
C ASP A 12 -2.31 -6.46 -0.05
N LEU A 13 -2.88 -5.78 0.95
CA LEU A 13 -2.22 -4.71 1.67
C LEU A 13 -1.53 -5.30 2.90
N LEU A 14 -0.23 -5.08 3.03
CA LEU A 14 0.57 -5.45 4.19
C LEU A 14 1.22 -4.23 4.82
N ALA A 15 1.46 -4.30 6.13
CA ALA A 15 2.35 -3.39 6.84
C ALA A 15 3.59 -4.15 7.30
N LEU A 16 4.78 -3.68 6.95
CA LEU A 16 6.00 -4.24 7.51
C LEU A 16 6.10 -3.80 8.98
N SER A 17 6.02 -4.77 9.89
CA SER A 17 6.33 -4.51 11.29
C SER A 17 7.83 -4.29 11.41
N ARG A 18 8.25 -3.14 11.92
CA ARG A 18 9.65 -3.01 12.37
C ARG A 18 9.87 -4.04 13.48
N PRO A 19 10.98 -4.80 13.46
CA PRO A 19 11.38 -5.53 14.65
C PRO A 19 11.62 -4.48 15.75
N VAL A 20 10.71 -4.37 16.70
CA VAL A 20 11.01 -3.75 18.00
C VAL A 20 12.17 -4.55 18.55
N GLU A 21 13.24 -3.88 18.99
CA GLU A 21 14.60 -4.39 19.26
C GLU A 21 14.75 -5.50 20.33
N ARG A 22 13.81 -6.43 20.47
CA ARG A 22 13.96 -7.64 21.28
C ARG A 22 13.90 -8.88 20.42
N ALA A 23 15.09 -9.45 20.23
CA ALA A 23 15.36 -10.83 19.82
C ALA A 23 15.00 -11.19 18.36
N GLY A 24 15.97 -11.01 17.46
CA GLY A 24 16.22 -11.95 16.34
C GLY A 24 15.08 -12.25 15.34
N GLY A 25 14.03 -11.44 15.28
CA GLY A 25 12.85 -11.72 14.46
C GLY A 25 12.94 -11.08 13.07
N SER A 26 12.85 -11.91 12.03
CA SER A 26 12.57 -11.50 10.65
C SER A 26 11.44 -10.46 10.62
N ALA A 27 11.61 -9.35 9.87
CA ALA A 27 10.56 -8.36 9.69
C ALA A 27 9.31 -9.05 9.11
N MET A 28 8.33 -9.35 9.96
CA MET A 28 7.09 -9.99 9.52
C MET A 28 6.18 -8.93 8.91
N ALA A 29 5.87 -9.11 7.62
CA ALA A 29 4.82 -8.37 6.95
C ALA A 29 3.47 -8.88 7.49
N CYS A 30 2.72 -8.00 8.16
CA CYS A 30 1.38 -8.33 8.63
C CYS A 30 0.39 -7.95 7.53
N LYS A 31 -0.36 -8.94 7.03
CA LYS A 31 -1.45 -8.69 6.11
C LYS A 31 -2.56 -7.93 6.83
N ILE A 32 -2.90 -6.76 6.30
CA ILE A 32 -3.93 -5.88 6.84
C ILE A 32 -5.27 -6.22 6.20
N ALA A 33 -5.32 -6.32 4.87
CA ALA A 33 -6.55 -6.53 4.12
C ALA A 33 -6.28 -7.11 2.73
N THR A 34 -7.35 -7.65 2.12
CA THR A 34 -7.42 -7.96 0.68
C THR A 34 -8.57 -7.16 0.09
N LEU A 35 -8.28 -6.22 -0.80
CA LEU A 35 -9.24 -5.24 -1.29
C LEU A 35 -8.79 -4.70 -2.68
N PRO A 36 -9.65 -4.01 -3.43
CA PRO A 36 -9.28 -3.40 -4.71
C PRO A 36 -8.09 -2.45 -4.57
N LEU A 37 -7.26 -2.33 -5.62
CA LEU A 37 -6.09 -1.46 -5.62
C LEU A 37 -6.45 -0.01 -5.30
N ARG A 38 -7.58 0.48 -5.81
CA ARG A 38 -8.15 1.79 -5.47
C ARG A 38 -8.29 1.99 -3.96
N ASP A 39 -8.92 1.03 -3.30
CA ASP A 39 -9.21 1.10 -1.87
C ASP A 39 -7.90 0.94 -1.06
N ALA A 40 -6.93 0.18 -1.57
CA ALA A 40 -5.65 -0.04 -0.89
C ALA A 40 -4.86 1.26 -0.81
N VAL A 41 -4.80 2.00 -1.93
CA VAL A 41 -4.08 3.27 -1.96
C VAL A 41 -4.79 4.35 -1.16
N ALA A 42 -6.14 4.37 -1.17
CA ALA A 42 -6.94 5.27 -0.34
C ALA A 42 -6.70 5.00 1.15
N LEU A 43 -6.77 3.74 1.58
CA LEU A 43 -6.53 3.36 2.97
C LEU A 43 -5.13 3.79 3.47
N VAL A 44 -4.09 3.62 2.65
CA VAL A 44 -2.73 4.05 3.02
C VAL A 44 -2.59 5.58 3.06
N VAL A 45 -3.22 6.30 2.14
CA VAL A 45 -3.08 7.77 2.05
C VAL A 45 -3.96 8.48 3.06
N GLU A 46 -5.23 8.09 3.17
CA GLU A 46 -6.24 8.71 4.00
C GLU A 46 -6.22 8.14 5.43
N GLU A 47 -6.41 6.83 5.59
CA GLU A 47 -6.61 6.25 6.93
C GLU A 47 -5.31 6.12 7.73
N TRP A 48 -4.15 6.06 7.07
CA TRP A 48 -2.85 6.00 7.76
C TRP A 48 -2.17 7.38 7.87
N ALA A 49 -2.88 8.48 7.57
CA ALA A 49 -2.33 9.84 7.56
C ALA A 49 -1.51 10.20 8.82
N ASP A 50 -1.97 9.79 10.00
CA ASP A 50 -1.32 10.07 11.28
C ASP A 50 -0.22 9.08 11.66
N ASP A 51 -0.18 7.89 11.05
CA ASP A 51 0.82 6.84 11.32
C ASP A 51 1.85 6.76 10.19
N LYS A 52 2.76 7.74 10.20
CA LYS A 52 3.87 7.84 9.23
C LYS A 52 4.68 6.55 9.12
N PHE A 53 4.85 5.80 10.20
CA PHE A 53 5.60 4.54 10.16
C PHE A 53 4.85 3.48 9.36
N ARG A 54 3.54 3.36 9.59
CA ARG A 54 2.67 2.45 8.85
C ARG A 54 2.57 2.83 7.37
N GLN A 55 2.53 4.12 7.04
CA GLN A 55 2.59 4.60 5.65
C GLN A 55 3.90 4.23 4.95
N LEU A 56 5.04 4.45 5.62
CA LEU A 56 6.36 4.14 5.06
C LEU A 56 6.64 2.64 4.99
N SER A 57 5.90 1.83 5.76
CA SER A 57 6.00 0.38 5.77
C SER A 57 4.91 -0.33 4.95
N ALA A 58 4.06 0.44 4.27
CA ALA A 58 2.99 -0.07 3.43
C ALA A 58 3.55 -0.85 2.22
N VAL A 59 3.02 -2.05 2.00
CA VAL A 59 3.34 -2.89 0.85
C VAL A 59 2.04 -3.37 0.23
N ILE A 60 1.82 -3.05 -1.04
CA ILE A 60 0.66 -3.52 -1.80
C ILE A 60 1.14 -4.61 -2.76
N VAL A 61 0.69 -5.84 -2.53
CA VAL A 61 1.05 -7.01 -3.36
C VAL A 61 -0.01 -7.20 -4.44
N ARG A 62 0.43 -7.03 -5.68
CA ARG A 62 -0.38 -7.22 -6.89
C ARG A 62 -0.27 -8.66 -7.38
N ARG A 63 -1.31 -9.13 -8.05
CA ARG A 63 -1.32 -10.46 -8.71
C ARG A 63 -0.75 -10.39 -10.12
N SER A 64 -1.01 -9.26 -10.79
CA SER A 64 -0.65 -9.01 -12.18
C SER A 64 0.78 -8.47 -12.39
N GLY A 65 1.50 -8.14 -11.31
CA GLY A 65 2.77 -7.43 -11.43
C GLY A 65 3.56 -7.31 -10.13
N PRO A 66 4.62 -6.48 -10.13
CA PRO A 66 5.45 -6.27 -8.96
C PRO A 66 4.67 -5.62 -7.81
N ALA A 67 5.09 -5.91 -6.57
CA ALA A 67 4.54 -5.26 -5.40
C ALA A 67 4.93 -3.76 -5.36
N ILE A 68 3.99 -2.93 -4.95
CA ILE A 68 4.20 -1.50 -4.75
C ILE A 68 4.67 -1.28 -3.31
N ARG A 69 5.84 -0.66 -3.15
CA ARG A 69 6.49 -0.44 -1.84
C ARG A 69 6.87 1.01 -1.59
N SER A 70 6.75 1.85 -2.62
CA SER A 70 7.09 3.27 -2.52
C SER A 70 5.84 4.06 -2.14
N LEU A 71 5.91 4.79 -1.03
CA LEU A 71 4.85 5.72 -0.64
C LEU A 71 4.58 6.77 -1.73
N GLU A 72 5.61 7.19 -2.46
CA GLU A 72 5.47 8.13 -3.58
C GLU A 72 4.66 7.52 -4.73
N GLU A 73 4.89 6.23 -5.01
CA GLU A 73 4.13 5.49 -6.02
C GLU A 73 2.67 5.29 -5.58
N ILE A 74 2.43 4.94 -4.32
CA ILE A 74 1.08 4.83 -3.73
C ILE A 74 0.33 6.17 -3.87
N LYS A 75 0.97 7.29 -3.53
CA LYS A 75 0.36 8.63 -3.67
C LYS A 75 0.04 9.00 -5.11
N ARG A 76 0.90 8.65 -6.08
CA ARG A 76 0.61 8.85 -7.51
C ARG A 76 -0.60 8.02 -7.95
N LEU A 77 -0.69 6.78 -7.50
CA LEU A 77 -1.82 5.90 -7.81
C LEU A 77 -3.11 6.43 -7.20
N TYR A 78 -3.08 6.89 -5.95
CA TYR A 78 -4.22 7.55 -5.31
C TYR A 78 -4.70 8.77 -6.11
N ALA A 79 -3.79 9.69 -6.48
CA ALA A 79 -4.13 10.87 -7.27
C ALA A 79 -4.64 10.53 -8.69
N THR A 80 -4.29 9.36 -9.23
CA THR A 80 -4.80 8.87 -10.53
C THR A 80 -6.14 8.13 -10.36
N ALA A 81 -6.36 7.51 -9.20
CA ALA A 81 -7.58 6.80 -8.87
C ALA A 81 -8.72 7.80 -8.62
N GLU A 82 -8.46 8.92 -7.95
CA GLU A 82 -9.44 9.99 -7.76
C GLU A 82 -9.80 10.64 -9.11
N PRO A 83 -10.98 10.35 -9.68
CA PRO A 83 -11.42 11.03 -10.87
C PRO A 83 -11.99 12.36 -10.43
N THR A 84 -11.17 13.42 -10.36
CA THR A 84 -11.61 14.83 -10.27
C THR A 84 -12.99 14.98 -9.61
N MET A 85 -13.09 14.72 -8.31
CA MET A 85 -14.24 15.21 -7.54
C MET A 85 -13.86 16.59 -7.00
N ALA A 86 -13.89 17.57 -7.90
CA ALA A 86 -13.92 18.99 -7.59
C ALA A 86 -15.21 19.58 -8.18
#